data_AF-F8P547-F1
#
_entry.id   AF-F8P547-F1
#
_cell.length_a   1.000
_cell.length_b   1.000
_cell.length_c   1.000
_cell.angle_alpha   90.00
_cell.angle_beta   90.00
_cell.angle_gamma   90.00
#
_symmetry.space_group_name_H-M   'P 1'
#
loop_
_entity.id
_entity.type
_entity.pdbx_description
1 polymer ?
#
loop_
_entity_poly.entity_id
_entity_poly.type
_entity_poly.pdbx_seq_one_letter_code
_entity_poly.pdbx_strand_id
1 'polypeptide(L)'
;MEKSQSPSDVAGYIYTFEIRDPKNPRSIQLKVGRAVNLVKRLDQWGKQCGSKEQVLRGWWPGTVEDDDDNSSGSLMKGRIKAGEKGPLCHRLERLVHLELADLAAYAPYLDPKYPNCETPVKQTNGSSASPAKSKSPAKKVAKKPCLDCGTVHREIFTFPRAENGRYKGREWELIVQPVIEKWGGFVADCV
;
A
#
# COMPACT_ATOMS: atom_id res chain seq x y z
N MET A 1 25.13 -3.64 0.95
CA MET A 1 25.24 -3.79 2.41
C MET A 1 24.14 -4.73 2.86
N GLU A 2 24.47 -5.99 3.02
CA GLU A 2 23.59 -7.00 3.59
C GLU A 2 23.51 -6.77 5.09
N LYS A 3 22.33 -6.44 5.61
CA LYS A 3 22.11 -6.34 7.06
C LYS A 3 21.58 -7.68 7.52
N SER A 4 22.27 -8.28 8.51
CA SER A 4 21.85 -9.49 9.18
C SER A 4 20.43 -9.34 9.74
N GLN A 5 19.71 -10.46 9.84
CA GLN A 5 18.39 -10.50 10.46
C GLN A 5 18.45 -9.89 11.86
N SER A 6 17.63 -8.88 12.09
CA SER A 6 17.50 -8.29 13.41
C SER A 6 16.57 -9.14 14.26
N PRO A 7 16.70 -9.15 15.60
CA PRO A 7 15.74 -9.82 16.49
C PRO A 7 14.32 -9.24 16.39
N SER A 8 14.16 -8.09 15.72
CA SER A 8 12.86 -7.49 15.43
C SER A 8 12.20 -8.07 14.17
N ASP A 9 12.89 -8.90 13.38
CA ASP A 9 12.36 -9.49 12.16
C ASP A 9 11.50 -10.71 12.49
N VAL A 10 10.25 -10.44 12.91
CA VAL A 10 9.29 -11.45 13.33
C VAL A 10 8.25 -11.74 12.24
N ALA A 11 7.62 -12.91 12.33
CA ALA A 11 6.48 -13.25 11.50
C ALA A 11 5.23 -12.42 11.90
N GLY A 12 4.43 -12.02 10.92
CA GLY A 12 3.22 -11.24 11.14
C GLY A 12 2.41 -11.02 9.88
N TYR A 13 1.59 -9.98 9.89
CA TYR A 13 0.65 -9.63 8.84
C TYR A 13 0.90 -8.20 8.36
N ILE A 14 0.61 -7.94 7.09
CA ILE A 14 0.44 -6.60 6.52
C ILE A 14 -1.04 -6.37 6.33
N TYR A 15 -1.59 -5.27 6.83
CA TYR A 15 -3.00 -4.92 6.70
C TYR A 15 -3.17 -3.56 6.04
N THR A 16 -4.33 -3.35 5.43
CA THR A 16 -4.64 -2.09 4.76
C THR A 16 -6.01 -1.55 5.15
N PHE A 17 -6.04 -0.29 5.56
CA PHE A 17 -7.27 0.48 5.75
C PHE A 17 -7.42 1.52 4.65
N GLU A 18 -8.63 1.66 4.14
CA GLU A 18 -9.05 2.87 3.45
C GLU A 18 -9.53 3.89 4.48
N ILE A 19 -8.90 5.06 4.46
CA ILE A 19 -9.32 6.22 5.24
C ILE A 19 -10.17 7.08 4.33
N ARG A 20 -11.47 7.12 4.59
CA ARG A 20 -12.42 7.93 3.83
C ARG A 20 -12.45 9.35 4.38
N ASP A 21 -12.20 10.31 3.49
CA ASP A 21 -12.30 11.73 3.81
C ASP A 21 -13.35 12.37 2.89
N PRO A 22 -14.53 12.76 3.42
CA PRO A 22 -15.59 13.36 2.60
C PRO A 22 -15.14 14.68 1.96
N LYS A 23 -14.10 15.34 2.48
CA LYS A 23 -13.60 16.62 1.95
C LYS A 23 -12.76 16.46 0.68
N ASN A 24 -12.20 15.26 0.42
CA ASN A 24 -11.28 15.03 -0.70
C ASN A 24 -11.70 13.81 -1.54
N PRO A 25 -12.85 13.85 -2.25
CA PRO A 25 -13.37 12.71 -3.00
C PRO A 25 -12.50 12.31 -4.20
N ARG A 26 -11.65 13.21 -4.72
CA ARG A 26 -10.73 12.93 -5.85
C ARG A 26 -9.49 12.13 -5.47
N SER A 27 -9.28 11.88 -4.17
CA SER A 27 -8.17 11.09 -3.68
C SER A 27 -8.66 9.93 -2.83
N ILE A 28 -7.87 8.87 -2.78
CA ILE A 28 -8.06 7.75 -1.87
C ILE A 28 -6.85 7.71 -0.93
N GLN A 29 -7.10 7.59 0.37
CA GLN A 29 -6.04 7.46 1.37
C GLN A 29 -6.01 6.01 1.86
N LEU A 30 -4.91 5.32 1.63
CA LEU A 30 -4.70 3.94 2.05
C LEU A 30 -3.60 3.90 3.10
N LYS A 31 -3.92 3.38 4.28
CA LYS A 31 -2.96 3.09 5.34
C LYS A 31 -2.54 1.64 5.22
N VAL A 32 -1.25 1.39 4.99
CA VAL A 32 -0.68 0.04 4.93
C VAL A 32 0.24 -0.16 6.12
N GLY A 33 -0.09 -1.07 7.04
CA GLY A 33 0.70 -1.28 8.26
C GLY A 33 0.96 -2.74 8.57
N ARG A 34 1.97 -3.01 9.41
CA ARG A 34 2.20 -4.36 9.97
C ARG A 34 1.50 -4.63 11.30
N ALA A 35 1.23 -5.90 11.57
CA ALA A 35 0.75 -6.41 12.84
C ALA A 35 1.27 -7.83 13.13
N VAL A 36 1.77 -8.09 14.34
CA VAL A 36 2.01 -9.48 14.80
C VAL A 36 0.71 -10.16 15.23
N ASN A 37 -0.21 -9.37 15.81
CA ASN A 37 -1.57 -9.78 16.14
C ASN A 37 -2.53 -8.81 15.44
N LEU A 38 -3.15 -9.28 14.36
CA LEU A 38 -3.97 -8.46 13.48
C LEU A 38 -5.15 -7.83 14.25
N VAL A 39 -5.98 -8.64 14.90
CA VAL A 39 -7.19 -8.18 15.61
C VAL A 39 -6.87 -7.10 16.64
N LYS A 40 -5.85 -7.32 17.49
CA LYS A 40 -5.43 -6.33 18.49
C LYS A 40 -4.96 -5.02 17.84
N ARG A 41 -4.21 -5.11 16.73
CA ARG A 41 -3.69 -3.94 16.04
C ARG A 41 -4.78 -3.13 15.37
N LEU A 42 -5.78 -3.79 14.77
CA LEU A 42 -6.94 -3.12 14.19
C LEU A 42 -7.72 -2.35 15.27
N ASP A 43 -7.91 -2.92 16.46
CA ASP A 43 -8.57 -2.24 17.59
C ASP A 43 -7.79 -1.02 18.08
N GLN A 44 -6.48 -1.18 18.32
CA GLN A 44 -5.59 -0.08 18.73
C GLN A 44 -5.61 1.08 17.74
N TRP A 45 -5.52 0.79 16.43
CA TRP A 45 -5.50 1.83 15.42
C TRP A 45 -6.80 2.64 15.40
N GLY A 46 -7.95 1.97 15.51
CA GLY A 46 -9.25 2.63 15.61
C GLY A 46 -9.37 3.58 16.81
N LYS A 47 -8.69 3.26 17.93
CA LYS A 47 -8.63 4.12 19.13
C LYS A 47 -7.65 5.29 18.98
N GLN A 48 -6.52 5.09 18.30
CA GLN A 48 -5.47 6.11 18.17
C GLN A 48 -5.81 7.20 17.15
N CYS A 49 -6.46 6.84 16.05
CA CYS A 49 -6.67 7.73 14.91
C CYS A 49 -8.07 7.54 14.34
N GLY A 50 -9.10 7.79 15.16
CA GLY A 50 -10.51 7.52 14.86
C GLY A 50 -11.29 8.67 14.20
N SER A 51 -10.68 9.83 13.92
CA SER A 51 -11.43 11.00 13.41
C SER A 51 -12.03 10.82 12.02
N LYS A 52 -11.44 9.95 11.21
CA LYS A 52 -11.90 9.62 9.86
C LYS A 52 -12.46 8.20 9.81
N GLU A 53 -13.44 7.98 8.95
CA GLU A 53 -14.01 6.66 8.69
C GLU A 53 -12.93 5.75 8.11
N GLN A 54 -12.76 4.57 8.72
CA GLN A 54 -11.73 3.60 8.37
C GLN A 54 -12.40 2.30 7.98
N VAL A 55 -12.15 1.85 6.75
CA VAL A 55 -12.68 0.60 6.23
C VAL A 55 -11.53 -0.37 6.00
N LEU A 56 -11.58 -1.54 6.64
CA LEU A 56 -10.59 -2.60 6.41
C LEU A 56 -10.78 -3.11 4.97
N ARG A 57 -9.71 -3.04 4.18
CA ARG A 57 -9.71 -3.51 2.78
C ARG A 57 -9.18 -4.93 2.65
N GLY A 58 -8.18 -5.28 3.45
CA GLY A 58 -7.64 -6.63 3.48
C GLY A 58 -6.36 -6.72 4.31
N TRP A 59 -5.81 -7.93 4.37
CA TRP A 59 -4.53 -8.23 4.99
C TRP A 59 -3.81 -9.34 4.22
N TRP A 60 -2.53 -9.52 4.52
CA TRP A 60 -1.67 -10.57 3.99
C TRP A 60 -0.78 -11.11 5.12
N PRO A 61 -0.50 -12.42 5.19
CA PRO A 61 -1.11 -13.47 4.40
C PRO A 61 -2.57 -13.72 4.77
N GLY A 62 -3.33 -14.23 3.81
CA GLY A 62 -4.77 -14.47 3.92
C GLY A 62 -5.57 -13.55 3.02
N THR A 63 -6.85 -13.85 2.89
CA THR A 63 -7.82 -13.02 2.18
C THR A 63 -9.04 -12.84 3.06
N VAL A 64 -9.87 -11.87 2.70
CA VAL A 64 -11.26 -11.89 3.15
C VAL A 64 -11.86 -13.12 2.47
N GLU A 65 -12.16 -14.18 3.22
CA GLU A 65 -13.08 -15.19 2.71
C GLU A 65 -14.44 -14.49 2.61
N ASP A 66 -14.95 -14.33 1.40
CA ASP A 66 -16.37 -14.06 1.19
C ASP A 66 -17.09 -15.31 1.72
N ASP A 67 -17.62 -15.25 2.95
CA ASP A 67 -18.79 -16.07 3.27
C ASP A 67 -19.78 -15.83 2.11
N ASP A 68 -20.28 -16.90 1.48
CA ASP A 68 -21.12 -16.99 0.27
C ASP A 68 -22.41 -16.11 0.23
N ASP A 69 -22.54 -15.11 1.10
CA ASP A 69 -23.70 -14.24 1.23
C ASP A 69 -23.39 -12.80 0.79
N ASN A 70 -23.84 -12.51 -0.42
CA ASN A 70 -23.83 -11.27 -1.20
C ASN A 70 -24.15 -9.98 -0.39
N SER A 71 -23.17 -9.43 0.34
CA SER A 71 -23.28 -8.11 0.97
C SER A 71 -21.98 -7.32 0.92
N SER A 72 -21.94 -6.40 -0.04
CA SER A 72 -20.93 -5.36 -0.19
C SER A 72 -20.69 -4.61 1.14
N GLY A 73 -19.54 -4.84 1.75
CA GLY A 73 -18.73 -3.77 2.32
C GLY A 73 -18.98 -3.44 3.78
N SER A 74 -18.58 -4.33 4.69
CA SER A 74 -17.90 -3.94 5.94
C SER A 74 -17.41 -5.21 6.63
N LEU A 75 -16.08 -5.47 6.61
CA LEU A 75 -15.54 -6.53 7.47
C LEU A 75 -15.76 -6.13 8.93
N MET A 76 -16.77 -6.72 9.55
CA MET A 76 -16.90 -6.66 10.99
C MET A 76 -15.66 -7.30 11.62
N LYS A 77 -14.94 -6.47 12.40
CA LYS A 77 -13.69 -6.77 13.11
C LYS A 77 -13.67 -8.11 13.88
N GLY A 78 -14.84 -8.65 14.22
CA GLY A 78 -15.02 -9.84 15.05
C GLY A 78 -14.93 -11.20 14.34
N ARG A 79 -14.95 -11.26 13.00
CA ARG A 79 -14.88 -12.52 12.23
C ARG A 79 -13.57 -12.71 11.45
N ILE A 80 -12.53 -11.95 11.77
CA ILE A 80 -11.26 -12.00 11.06
C ILE A 80 -10.50 -13.27 11.49
N LYS A 81 -10.52 -14.30 10.63
CA LYS A 81 -9.61 -15.45 10.73
C LYS A 81 -8.30 -15.08 10.05
N ALA A 82 -7.39 -14.49 10.81
CA ALA A 82 -6.03 -14.27 10.31
C ALA A 82 -5.38 -15.63 10.06
N GLY A 83 -4.98 -15.90 8.81
CA GLY A 83 -4.30 -17.14 8.43
C GLY A 83 -2.90 -17.26 9.04
N GLU A 84 -2.03 -18.06 8.42
CA GLU A 84 -0.65 -18.20 8.87
C GLU A 84 0.12 -16.87 8.74
N LYS A 85 1.07 -16.64 9.67
CA LYS A 85 1.85 -15.41 9.70
C LYS A 85 2.92 -15.44 8.60
N GLY A 86 3.04 -14.35 7.86
CA GLY A 86 4.08 -14.18 6.86
C GLY A 86 5.42 -13.84 7.51
N PRO A 87 6.55 -14.28 6.93
CA PRO A 87 7.88 -14.04 7.49
C PRO A 87 8.29 -12.55 7.39
N LEU A 88 9.20 -12.14 8.29
CA LEU A 88 9.90 -10.85 8.26
C LEU A 88 8.99 -9.62 8.02
N CYS A 89 7.86 -9.54 8.72
CA CYS A 89 6.82 -8.55 8.41
C CYS A 89 7.31 -7.08 8.51
N HIS A 90 8.35 -6.82 9.29
CA HIS A 90 8.99 -5.49 9.38
C HIS A 90 9.72 -5.11 8.09
N ARG A 91 10.51 -6.03 7.52
CA ARG A 91 11.23 -5.80 6.26
C ARG A 91 10.25 -5.78 5.09
N LEU A 92 9.26 -6.66 5.11
CA LEU A 92 8.19 -6.69 4.13
C LEU A 92 7.43 -5.36 4.09
N GLU A 93 6.98 -4.83 5.24
CA GLU A 93 6.32 -3.52 5.30
C GLU A 93 7.19 -2.44 4.65
N ARG A 94 8.50 -2.44 4.94
CA ARG A 94 9.40 -1.45 4.38
C ARG A 94 9.50 -1.53 2.86
N LEU A 95 9.58 -2.73 2.28
CA LEU A 95 9.61 -2.95 0.83
C LEU A 95 8.32 -2.48 0.18
N VAL A 96 7.18 -2.88 0.74
CA VAL A 96 5.85 -2.44 0.30
C VAL A 96 5.74 -0.91 0.34
N HIS A 97 6.16 -0.28 1.45
CA HIS A 97 6.12 1.18 1.58
C HIS A 97 6.98 1.92 0.56
N LEU A 98 8.12 1.35 0.17
CA LEU A 98 8.98 1.95 -0.85
C LEU A 98 8.27 1.95 -2.21
N GLU A 99 7.74 0.81 -2.64
CA GLU A 99 7.04 0.72 -3.94
C GLU A 99 5.75 1.55 -3.95
N LEU A 100 4.96 1.51 -2.88
CA LEU A 100 3.74 2.33 -2.76
C LEU A 100 4.05 3.83 -2.69
N ALA A 101 5.17 4.24 -2.09
CA ALA A 101 5.59 5.64 -2.10
C ALA A 101 5.88 6.13 -3.53
N ASP A 102 6.55 5.32 -4.33
CA ASP A 102 6.83 5.64 -5.73
C ASP A 102 5.56 5.66 -6.57
N LEU A 103 4.68 4.66 -6.41
CA LEU A 103 3.39 4.62 -7.11
C LEU A 103 2.51 5.82 -6.74
N ALA A 104 2.47 6.23 -5.46
CA ALA A 104 1.72 7.41 -5.04
C ALA A 104 2.32 8.72 -5.55
N ALA A 105 3.64 8.79 -5.68
CA ALA A 105 4.34 10.00 -6.14
C ALA A 105 4.22 10.22 -7.65
N TYR A 106 4.31 9.15 -8.44
CA TYR A 106 4.34 9.23 -9.91
C TYR A 106 3.02 8.83 -10.58
N ALA A 107 2.12 8.14 -9.87
CA ALA A 107 0.83 7.66 -10.35
C ALA A 107 0.86 7.01 -11.75
N PRO A 108 1.81 6.10 -12.06
CA PRO A 108 1.93 5.50 -13.39
C PRO A 108 0.71 4.67 -13.79
N TYR A 109 -0.06 4.18 -12.80
CA TYR A 109 -1.30 3.43 -13.01
C TYR A 109 -2.43 4.24 -13.66
N LEU A 110 -2.28 5.56 -13.77
CA LEU A 110 -3.21 6.41 -14.54
C LEU A 110 -2.92 6.34 -16.05
N ASP A 111 -1.75 5.86 -16.47
CA ASP A 111 -1.43 5.65 -17.88
C ASP A 111 -2.17 4.41 -18.42
N PRO A 112 -2.89 4.51 -19.55
CA PRO A 112 -3.56 3.38 -20.18
C PRO A 112 -2.66 2.17 -20.47
N LYS A 113 -1.34 2.37 -20.63
CA LYS A 113 -0.39 1.30 -20.94
C LYS A 113 0.11 0.55 -19.69
N TYR A 114 -0.20 1.02 -18.48
CA TYR A 114 0.22 0.36 -17.24
C TYR A 114 -0.53 -0.98 -17.03
N PRO A 115 0.13 -2.05 -16.55
CA PRO A 115 1.52 -2.14 -16.07
C PRO A 115 2.57 -2.39 -17.16
N ASN A 116 2.14 -2.60 -18.40
CA ASN A 116 3.01 -2.91 -19.55
C ASN A 116 3.64 -1.66 -20.18
N CYS A 117 3.89 -0.60 -19.40
CA CYS A 117 4.63 0.55 -19.88
C CYS A 117 6.04 0.05 -20.21
N GLU A 118 6.33 -0.15 -21.49
CA GLU A 118 7.68 -0.49 -21.92
C GLU A 118 8.61 0.57 -21.33
N THR A 119 9.49 0.15 -20.41
CA THR A 119 10.63 0.98 -20.05
C THR A 119 11.31 1.30 -21.37
N PRO A 120 11.50 2.56 -21.76
CA PRO A 120 12.28 2.84 -22.95
C PRO A 120 13.65 2.21 -22.71
N VAL A 121 13.90 1.09 -23.38
CA VAL A 121 15.20 0.42 -23.38
C VAL A 121 16.12 1.48 -23.91
N LYS A 122 16.95 2.02 -23.02
CA LYS A 122 18.00 2.96 -23.40
C LYS A 122 19.00 2.14 -24.19
N GLN A 123 18.75 1.93 -25.48
CA GLN A 123 19.71 1.36 -26.41
C GLN A 123 20.94 2.25 -26.32
N THR A 124 21.99 1.74 -25.69
CA THR A 124 23.30 2.37 -25.66
C THR A 124 23.94 2.19 -27.04
N ASN A 125 23.42 2.88 -28.04
CA ASN A 125 24.18 3.17 -29.24
C ASN A 125 24.75 4.56 -29.05
N GLY A 126 26.06 4.60 -28.85
CA GLY A 126 26.82 5.83 -28.69
C GLY A 126 26.57 6.73 -29.89
N SER A 127 25.86 7.84 -29.66
CA SER A 127 25.94 9.06 -30.44
C SER A 127 25.30 10.17 -29.63
N SER A 128 26.12 11.16 -29.33
CA SER A 128 25.86 12.36 -28.57
C SER A 128 24.76 13.22 -29.21
N ALA A 129 23.55 13.15 -28.65
CA ALA A 129 22.57 14.23 -28.69
C ALA A 129 21.62 14.08 -27.49
N SER A 130 21.73 14.98 -26.53
CA SER A 130 20.91 15.02 -25.32
C SER A 130 19.43 15.25 -25.68
N PRO A 131 18.49 14.34 -25.35
CA PRO A 131 17.08 14.70 -25.31
C PRO A 131 16.82 15.42 -23.98
N ALA A 132 16.12 16.55 -24.06
CA ALA A 132 15.75 17.37 -22.92
C ALA A 132 15.16 16.52 -21.78
N LYS A 133 15.79 16.59 -20.61
CA LYS A 133 15.25 16.03 -19.37
C LYS A 133 13.88 16.67 -19.11
N SER A 134 12.79 15.93 -19.28
CA SER A 134 11.52 16.22 -18.62
C SER A 134 11.72 16.05 -17.11
N LYS A 135 12.36 17.04 -16.49
CA LYS A 135 12.35 17.23 -15.05
C LYS A 135 10.96 17.71 -14.69
N SER A 136 10.03 16.80 -14.49
CA SER A 136 8.97 17.04 -13.53
C SER A 136 9.52 16.60 -12.18
N PRO A 137 10.06 17.49 -11.33
CA PRO A 137 10.38 17.09 -9.98
C PRO A 137 9.04 16.72 -9.34
N ALA A 138 8.86 15.44 -9.00
CA ALA A 138 7.74 15.01 -8.17
C ALA A 138 7.73 15.93 -6.95
N LYS A 139 6.71 16.81 -6.88
CA LYS A 139 6.59 17.83 -5.87
C LYS A 139 6.46 17.08 -4.55
N LYS A 140 7.54 16.99 -3.75
CA LYS A 140 7.49 16.35 -2.43
C LYS A 140 6.52 17.14 -1.56
N VAL A 141 5.26 16.71 -1.53
CA VAL A 141 4.25 17.28 -0.64
C VAL A 141 4.70 16.97 0.78
N ALA A 142 4.98 18.00 1.58
CA ALA A 142 5.35 17.84 2.98
C ALA A 142 4.19 17.14 3.72
N LYS A 143 4.45 15.96 4.29
CA LYS A 143 3.45 15.20 5.05
C LYS A 143 3.14 15.98 6.34
N LYS A 144 1.87 16.37 6.51
CA LYS A 144 1.39 17.04 7.72
C LYS A 144 1.28 16.04 8.89
N PRO A 145 1.47 16.47 10.14
CA PRO A 145 1.20 15.63 11.30
C PRO A 145 -0.28 15.28 11.37
N CYS A 146 -0.58 14.10 11.91
CA CYS A 146 -1.93 13.66 12.18
C CYS A 146 -2.58 14.53 13.25
N LEU A 147 -3.86 14.86 13.08
CA LEU A 147 -4.61 15.65 14.06
C LEU A 147 -4.93 14.85 15.33
N ASP A 148 -5.04 13.53 15.21
CA ASP A 148 -5.45 12.66 16.33
C ASP A 148 -4.29 12.28 17.24
N CYS A 149 -3.13 11.96 16.65
CA CYS A 149 -1.97 11.47 17.41
C CYS A 149 -0.73 12.36 17.32
N GLY A 150 -0.76 13.45 16.55
CA GLY A 150 0.36 14.38 16.38
C GLY A 150 1.55 13.86 15.58
N THR A 151 1.59 12.58 15.21
CA THR A 151 2.72 11.98 14.47
C THR A 151 2.56 12.10 12.96
N VAL A 152 3.69 12.08 12.23
CA VAL A 152 3.68 12.03 10.77
C VAL A 152 3.60 10.57 10.31
N HIS A 153 2.41 10.15 9.85
CA HIS A 153 2.21 8.80 9.32
C HIS A 153 2.93 8.65 7.98
N ARG A 154 3.99 7.84 7.97
CA ARG A 154 4.72 7.48 6.75
C ARG A 154 3.99 6.39 5.97
N GLU A 155 3.21 5.60 6.69
CA GLU A 155 2.44 4.45 6.27
C GLU A 155 1.06 4.78 5.66
N ILE A 156 0.71 6.07 5.60
CA ILE A 156 -0.48 6.56 4.88
C ILE A 156 -0.03 7.08 3.52
N PHE A 157 -0.63 6.50 2.48
CA PHE A 157 -0.41 6.83 1.08
C PHE A 157 -1.67 7.48 0.52
N THR A 158 -1.50 8.59 -0.20
CA THR A 158 -2.60 9.27 -0.88
C THR A 158 -2.42 9.03 -2.37
N PHE A 159 -3.41 8.40 -2.99
CA PHE A 159 -3.44 8.13 -4.42
C PHE A 159 -4.52 9.02 -5.07
N PRO A 160 -4.23 9.66 -6.22
CA PRO A 160 -5.29 10.15 -7.09
C PRO A 160 -6.23 9.01 -7.47
N ARG A 161 -7.55 9.21 -7.34
CA ARG A 161 -8.54 8.23 -7.82
C ARG A 161 -8.48 8.15 -9.33
N ALA A 162 -8.58 6.95 -9.87
CA ALA A 162 -8.73 6.78 -11.31
C ALA A 162 -10.15 7.20 -11.70
N GLU A 163 -10.30 8.29 -12.47
CA GLU A 163 -11.62 8.78 -12.89
C GLU A 163 -12.27 7.82 -13.91
N ASN A 164 -11.43 7.16 -14.72
CA ASN A 164 -11.80 6.24 -15.81
C ASN A 164 -10.83 5.05 -15.87
N GLY A 165 -11.25 3.97 -16.53
CA GLY A 165 -10.41 2.80 -16.81
C GLY A 165 -10.47 1.69 -15.75
N ARG A 166 -9.53 0.74 -15.87
CA ARG A 166 -9.47 -0.51 -15.11
C ARG A 166 -9.42 -0.34 -13.59
N TYR A 167 -8.74 0.72 -13.13
CA TYR A 167 -8.39 0.95 -11.73
C TYR A 167 -9.45 1.71 -10.92
N LYS A 168 -10.49 2.25 -11.57
CA LYS A 168 -11.55 3.02 -10.92
C LYS A 168 -12.27 2.18 -9.87
N GLY A 169 -12.22 2.62 -8.61
CA GLY A 169 -12.88 1.93 -7.49
C GLY A 169 -12.27 0.57 -7.14
N ARG A 170 -11.13 0.24 -7.76
CA ARG A 170 -10.36 -1.00 -7.52
C ARG A 170 -8.89 -0.70 -7.24
N GLU A 171 -8.62 0.49 -6.70
CA GLU A 171 -7.27 0.95 -6.41
C GLU A 171 -6.60 0.06 -5.36
N TRP A 172 -7.36 -0.47 -4.40
CA TRP A 172 -6.85 -1.45 -3.45
C TRP A 172 -6.46 -2.76 -4.15
N GLU A 173 -7.40 -3.38 -4.85
CA GLU A 173 -7.31 -4.73 -5.42
C GLU A 173 -6.29 -4.82 -6.56
N LEU A 174 -6.12 -3.75 -7.33
CA LEU A 174 -5.30 -3.77 -8.55
C LEU A 174 -3.98 -3.01 -8.43
N ILE A 175 -3.78 -2.22 -7.37
CA ILE A 175 -2.53 -1.47 -7.16
C ILE A 175 -1.85 -1.91 -5.88
N VAL A 176 -2.54 -1.84 -4.74
CA VAL A 176 -1.88 -2.03 -3.45
C VAL A 176 -1.76 -3.51 -3.07
N GLN A 177 -2.82 -4.30 -3.24
CA GLN A 177 -2.82 -5.72 -2.96
C GLN A 177 -1.75 -6.49 -3.77
N PRO A 178 -1.60 -6.28 -5.09
CA PRO A 178 -0.57 -6.97 -5.87
C PRO A 178 0.85 -6.62 -5.42
N VAL A 179 1.09 -5.39 -4.96
CA VAL A 179 2.41 -4.99 -4.41
C VAL A 179 2.70 -5.73 -3.11
N ILE A 180 1.71 -5.86 -2.23
CA ILE A 180 1.85 -6.62 -0.98
C ILE A 180 2.13 -8.09 -1.27
N GLU A 181 1.37 -8.70 -2.18
CA GLU A 181 1.53 -10.11 -2.56
C GLU A 181 2.87 -10.37 -3.25
N LYS A 182 3.30 -9.50 -4.17
CA LYS A 182 4.60 -9.57 -4.84
C LYS A 182 5.76 -9.60 -3.84
N TRP A 183 5.81 -8.63 -2.92
CA TRP A 183 6.87 -8.60 -1.92
C TRP A 183 6.71 -9.68 -0.86
N GLY A 184 5.47 -10.03 -0.53
CA GLY A 184 5.17 -11.11 0.41
C GLY A 184 5.69 -12.45 -0.08
N GLY A 185 5.42 -12.78 -1.35
CA GLY A 185 5.97 -13.96 -2.03
C GLY A 185 7.48 -13.91 -2.10
N PHE A 186 8.06 -12.80 -2.57
CA PHE A 186 9.52 -12.64 -2.62
C PHE A 186 10.20 -12.87 -1.26
N VAL A 187 9.65 -12.33 -0.18
CA VAL A 187 10.20 -12.52 1.16
C VAL A 187 10.00 -13.95 1.66
N ALA A 188 8.87 -14.58 1.33
CA ALA A 188 8.62 -15.99 1.67
C ALA A 188 9.60 -16.93 0.96
N ASP A 189 9.97 -16.63 -0.29
CA ASP A 189 10.93 -17.43 -1.06
C ASP A 189 12.39 -17.23 -0.61
N CYS A 190 12.69 -16.12 0.09
CA CYS A 190 14.04 -15.80 0.55
C CYS A 190 14.39 -16.37 1.95
N VAL A 191 13.44 -17.01 2.63
CA VAL A 191 13.58 -17.55 4.00
C VAL A 191 13.57 -19.07 3.97
#